data_AF-A0A914TER0-F1
#
_entry.id   AF-A0A914TER0-F1
#
_cell.length_a   1.000
_cell.length_b   1.000
_cell.length_c   1.000
_cell.angle_alpha   90.00
_cell.angle_beta   90.00
_cell.angle_gamma   90.00
#
_symmetry.space_group_name_H-M   'P 1'
#
loop_
_entity.id
_entity.type
_entity.pdbx_description
1 polymer ?
#
loop_
_entity_poly.entity_id
_entity_poly.type
_entity_poly.pdbx_seq_one_letter_code
_entity_poly.pdbx_strand_id
1 'polypeptide(L)'
;MHHQQQQQHQHLNDDNLFPFAEDDIKTKTIERIIRPMVLLVTSLDGEYWRNRARTKDAPALFHRCKHECGRLLTIGNAAIEKLSEVITDKSRETIRASLRSVQFTVSDFLKTAEDFVRDPSNREKRIRTSEAGRILLMNVARFLIDADMLEIQKIMDKTDRVKHLIDRISNARTADELTEIVKDLHLEMQELTELTKKRLKDMKSDSEKDDLQVAMALLKITTPIMIASSKAYIHHPELHEAEYNRNYAMAEMRDALLGVKCALNGEEVPPHIGISQKGYLNDLVNNLELFDRRIYIPHKSYQENSHRPQLEELLEKIVSGAARIADWPDTRHSRKGQIVDATNNLRDALQRLLHEYEQNVGYSQPSDDLGFCIENV
;
A
#
# COMPACT_ATOMS: atom_id res chain seq x y z
N MET A 1 23.53 43.37 21.16
CA MET A 1 23.95 42.07 20.60
C MET A 1 23.61 40.90 21.54
N HIS A 2 22.36 40.77 21.98
CA HIS A 2 21.92 39.61 22.80
C HIS A 2 20.41 39.29 22.67
N HIS A 3 19.76 39.66 21.57
CA HIS A 3 18.33 39.39 21.37
C HIS A 3 17.99 38.82 19.99
N GLN A 4 18.97 38.21 19.32
CA GLN A 4 18.79 37.68 17.96
C GLN A 4 19.37 36.27 17.80
N GLN A 5 19.13 35.41 18.80
CA GLN A 5 19.54 33.99 18.78
C GLN A 5 18.47 33.03 19.35
N GLN A 6 17.20 33.43 19.38
CA GLN A 6 16.10 32.59 19.89
C GLN A 6 14.89 32.44 18.96
N GLN A 7 15.08 32.63 17.66
CA GLN A 7 14.05 32.32 16.65
C GLN A 7 14.63 31.51 15.49
N GLN A 8 15.21 30.35 15.83
CA GLN A 8 15.39 29.23 14.89
C GLN A 8 14.82 27.95 15.54
N HIS A 9 13.53 27.98 15.87
CA HIS A 9 12.73 26.76 15.82
C HIS A 9 12.10 26.74 14.43
N GLN A 10 12.92 26.33 13.45
CA GLN A 10 12.41 25.92 12.15
C GLN A 10 11.45 24.75 12.39
N HIS A 11 10.25 24.88 11.84
CA HIS A 11 9.37 23.79 11.50
C HIS A 11 10.20 22.63 10.94
N LEU A 12 10.41 21.58 11.74
CA LEU A 12 10.75 20.27 11.24
C LEU A 12 9.46 19.75 10.63
N ASN A 13 9.41 19.70 9.29
CA ASN A 13 8.34 19.07 8.54
C ASN A 13 8.04 17.68 9.14
N ASP A 14 6.77 17.44 9.44
CA ASP A 14 6.24 16.14 9.89
C ASP A 14 6.52 15.01 8.86
N ASP A 15 6.90 15.35 7.63
CA ASP A 15 7.20 14.42 6.53
C ASP A 15 8.49 13.59 6.67
N ASN A 16 9.33 13.84 7.70
CA ASN A 16 10.64 13.19 7.86
C ASN A 16 10.79 12.35 9.14
N LEU A 17 9.71 12.08 9.88
CA LEU A 17 9.79 11.37 11.16
C LEU A 17 10.09 9.86 11.01
N PHE A 18 9.86 9.28 9.83
CA PHE A 18 10.03 7.84 9.56
C PHE A 18 10.90 7.60 8.32
N PRO A 19 11.77 6.56 8.32
CA PRO A 19 12.65 6.23 7.22
C PRO A 19 11.96 5.34 6.16
N PHE A 20 10.63 5.25 6.19
CA PHE A 20 9.79 4.45 5.29
C PHE A 20 8.52 5.24 4.96
N ALA A 21 8.05 5.12 3.72
CA ALA A 21 6.81 5.73 3.26
C ALA A 21 5.60 4.91 3.76
N GLU A 22 4.43 5.54 3.91
CA GLU A 22 3.19 4.79 4.23
C GLU A 22 2.88 3.71 3.17
N ASP A 23 3.33 3.95 1.93
CA ASP A 23 3.22 3.02 0.81
C ASP A 23 4.09 1.76 0.96
N ASP A 24 5.12 1.78 1.80
CA ASP A 24 5.95 0.60 2.11
C ASP A 24 5.17 -0.43 2.95
N ILE A 25 4.04 -0.04 3.55
CA ILE A 25 3.18 -0.94 4.33
C ILE A 25 2.05 -1.49 3.45
N LYS A 26 2.33 -2.65 2.85
CA LYS A 26 1.43 -3.32 1.91
C LYS A 26 0.42 -4.29 2.55
N THR A 27 0.59 -4.63 3.83
CA THR A 27 -0.29 -5.58 4.55
C THR A 27 -0.98 -5.00 5.77
N LYS A 28 -2.24 -5.41 5.96
CA LYS A 28 -3.09 -5.02 7.10
C LYS A 28 -2.48 -5.46 8.42
N THR A 29 -1.87 -6.65 8.46
CA THR A 29 -1.22 -7.16 9.68
C THR A 29 -0.05 -6.29 10.10
N ILE A 30 0.83 -5.93 9.16
CA ILE A 30 2.00 -5.09 9.45
C ILE A 30 1.56 -3.68 9.81
N GLU A 31 0.58 -3.11 9.11
CA GLU A 31 -0.01 -1.81 9.47
C GLU A 31 -0.54 -1.80 10.91
N ARG A 32 -1.30 -2.81 11.31
CA ARG A 32 -1.85 -2.94 12.67
C ARG A 32 -0.75 -3.02 13.74
N ILE A 33 0.41 -3.60 13.42
CA ILE A 33 1.54 -3.73 14.35
C ILE A 33 2.37 -2.45 14.40
N ILE A 34 2.63 -1.81 13.25
CA ILE A 34 3.48 -0.62 13.13
C ILE A 34 2.75 0.65 13.54
N ARG A 35 1.45 0.82 13.23
CA ARG A 35 0.69 2.05 13.51
C ARG A 35 0.74 2.47 15.00
N PRO A 36 0.60 1.58 16.00
CA PRO A 36 0.81 1.95 17.40
C PRO A 36 2.25 2.39 17.72
N MET A 37 3.26 1.81 17.06
CA MET A 37 4.65 2.19 17.24
C MET A 37 4.91 3.59 16.65
N VAL A 38 4.34 3.88 15.48
CA VAL A 38 4.36 5.20 14.84
C VAL A 38 3.74 6.25 15.75
N LEU A 39 2.51 6.01 16.24
CA LEU A 39 1.84 6.92 17.18
C LEU A 39 2.65 7.13 18.46
N LEU A 40 3.26 6.07 18.98
CA LEU A 40 4.12 6.16 20.15
C LEU A 40 5.34 7.04 19.87
N VAL A 41 6.04 6.83 18.75
CA VAL A 41 7.17 7.65 18.30
C VAL A 41 6.77 9.12 18.17
N THR A 42 5.71 9.43 17.43
CA THR A 42 5.23 10.81 17.26
C THR A 42 4.79 11.45 18.57
N SER A 43 4.25 10.68 19.52
CA SER A 43 3.87 11.19 20.83
C SER A 43 5.07 11.48 21.76
N LEU A 44 6.24 10.89 21.49
CA LEU A 44 7.47 11.15 22.24
C LEU A 44 8.07 12.53 21.91
N ASP A 45 7.75 13.10 20.75
CA ASP A 45 8.22 14.42 20.30
C ASP A 45 7.41 15.59 20.89
N GLY A 46 6.22 15.33 21.46
CA GLY A 46 5.37 16.34 22.07
C GLY A 46 5.78 16.75 23.49
N GLU A 47 5.33 17.95 23.93
CA GLU A 47 5.45 18.43 25.32
C GLU A 47 4.75 17.53 26.38
N TYR A 48 4.11 16.44 25.93
CA TYR A 48 3.30 15.48 26.68
C TYR A 48 4.00 14.86 27.89
N TRP A 49 5.33 14.84 27.91
CA TRP A 49 6.09 14.23 29.00
C TRP A 49 6.50 15.21 30.11
N ARG A 50 6.18 16.52 30.03
CA ARG A 50 6.66 17.51 31.03
C ARG A 50 6.17 17.29 32.47
N ASN A 51 5.00 16.66 32.71
CA ASN A 51 4.35 16.73 34.04
C ASN A 51 3.73 15.44 34.61
N ARG A 52 4.02 14.23 34.09
CA ARG A 52 3.50 12.99 34.73
C ARG A 52 4.44 12.40 35.77
N ALA A 53 3.87 12.21 36.95
CA ALA A 53 4.49 11.74 38.18
C ALA A 53 5.25 10.41 38.04
N ARG A 54 6.22 10.24 38.95
CA ARG A 54 6.99 9.02 39.27
C ARG A 54 6.22 7.74 38.88
N THR A 55 6.72 7.01 37.89
CA THR A 55 6.33 5.62 37.65
C THR A 55 6.57 4.85 38.95
N LYS A 56 5.51 4.29 39.55
CA LYS A 56 5.54 3.66 40.88
C LYS A 56 6.46 2.43 40.95
N ASP A 57 7.01 1.94 39.83
CA ASP A 57 8.03 0.89 39.80
C ASP A 57 8.85 0.91 38.49
N ALA A 58 9.79 1.86 38.37
CA ALA A 58 10.68 1.96 37.20
C ALA A 58 11.56 0.71 36.98
N PRO A 59 12.11 0.05 38.04
CA PRO A 59 12.82 -1.22 37.89
C PRO A 59 11.98 -2.36 37.30
N ALA A 60 10.73 -2.55 37.75
CA ALA A 60 9.87 -3.59 37.19
C ALA A 60 9.54 -3.35 35.71
N LEU A 61 9.32 -2.09 35.31
CA LEU A 61 9.11 -1.73 33.90
C LEU A 61 10.34 -2.05 33.05
N PHE A 62 11.54 -1.71 33.53
CA PHE A 62 12.78 -2.02 32.83
C PHE A 62 13.00 -3.53 32.67
N HIS A 63 12.77 -4.32 33.72
CA HIS A 63 12.86 -5.77 33.64
C HIS A 63 11.90 -6.34 32.58
N ARG A 64 10.67 -5.83 32.52
CA ARG A 64 9.70 -6.22 31.49
C ARG A 64 10.16 -5.82 30.09
N CYS A 65 10.64 -4.59 29.90
CA CYS A 65 11.18 -4.14 28.61
C CYS A 65 12.36 -5.01 28.16
N LYS A 66 13.30 -5.33 29.06
CA LYS A 66 14.43 -6.22 28.79
C LYS A 66 13.98 -7.61 28.36
N HIS A 67 12.99 -8.18 29.06
CA HIS A 67 12.40 -9.47 28.69
C HIS A 67 11.77 -9.42 27.29
N GLU A 68 10.96 -8.41 26.99
CA GLU A 68 10.30 -8.28 25.68
C GLU A 68 11.29 -8.06 24.53
N CYS A 69 12.35 -7.26 24.74
CA CYS A 69 13.41 -7.08 23.76
C CYS A 69 14.15 -8.40 23.48
N GLY A 70 14.44 -9.19 24.52
CA GLY A 70 15.02 -10.53 24.36
C GLY A 70 14.10 -11.45 23.56
N ARG A 71 12.81 -11.47 23.91
CA ARG A 71 11.78 -12.27 23.22
C ARG A 71 11.68 -11.91 21.74
N LEU A 72 11.68 -10.61 21.41
CA LEU A 72 11.67 -10.12 20.03
C LEU A 72 12.84 -10.70 19.22
N LEU A 73 14.07 -10.60 19.75
CA LEU A 73 15.26 -11.10 19.08
C LEU A 73 15.23 -12.62 18.92
N THR A 74 14.74 -13.36 19.92
CA THR A 74 14.58 -14.83 19.82
C THR A 74 13.58 -15.20 18.72
N ILE A 75 12.42 -14.55 18.69
CA ILE A 75 11.39 -14.79 17.66
C ILE A 75 11.93 -14.42 16.27
N GLY A 76 12.61 -13.28 16.14
CA GLY A 76 13.21 -12.82 14.89
C GLY A 76 14.24 -13.80 14.34
N ASN A 77 15.18 -14.26 15.19
CA ASN A 77 16.17 -15.26 14.77
C ASN A 77 15.53 -16.58 14.35
N ALA A 78 14.57 -17.09 15.14
CA ALA A 78 13.87 -18.32 14.80
C ALA A 78 13.07 -18.21 13.49
N ALA A 79 12.49 -17.05 13.20
CA ALA A 79 11.80 -16.79 11.94
C ALA A 79 12.79 -16.77 10.76
N ILE A 80 13.93 -16.09 10.88
CA ILE A 80 14.96 -16.06 9.83
C ILE A 80 15.49 -17.46 9.54
N GLU A 81 15.77 -18.27 10.56
CA GLU A 81 16.27 -19.64 10.37
C GLU A 81 15.25 -20.51 9.60
N LYS A 82 13.95 -20.42 9.93
CA LYS A 82 12.89 -21.08 9.17
C LYS A 82 12.79 -20.60 7.72
N LEU A 83 13.09 -19.33 7.46
CA LEU A 83 13.06 -18.76 6.11
C LEU A 83 14.30 -19.15 5.30
N SER A 84 15.42 -19.45 5.97
CA SER A 84 16.74 -19.60 5.35
C SER A 84 16.86 -20.75 4.33
N GLU A 85 15.97 -21.75 4.41
CA GLU A 85 15.91 -22.87 3.47
C GLU A 85 15.20 -22.51 2.15
N VAL A 86 14.41 -21.42 2.14
CA VAL A 86 13.48 -21.09 1.04
C VAL A 86 13.88 -19.81 0.30
N ILE A 87 14.57 -18.88 0.96
CA ILE A 87 14.95 -17.59 0.40
C ILE A 87 16.37 -17.59 -0.17
N THR A 88 16.64 -16.69 -1.11
CA THR A 88 17.98 -16.49 -1.67
C THR A 88 18.98 -15.98 -0.64
N ASP A 89 20.28 -16.24 -0.85
CA ASP A 89 21.36 -15.77 0.04
C ASP A 89 21.35 -14.25 0.22
N LYS A 90 21.06 -13.50 -0.84
CA LYS A 90 20.92 -12.04 -0.81
C LYS A 90 19.78 -11.61 0.12
N SER A 91 18.61 -12.21 -0.04
CA SER A 91 17.42 -11.95 0.78
C SER A 91 17.65 -12.29 2.25
N ARG A 92 18.38 -13.39 2.49
CA ARG A 92 18.79 -13.82 3.84
C ARG A 92 19.72 -12.81 4.50
N GLU A 93 20.69 -12.25 3.77
CA GLU A 93 21.58 -11.24 4.33
C GLU A 93 20.84 -9.94 4.62
N THR A 94 19.92 -9.50 3.76
CA THR A 94 19.10 -8.30 3.99
C THR A 94 18.34 -8.38 5.32
N ILE A 95 17.59 -9.46 5.55
CA ILE A 95 16.79 -9.59 6.79
C ILE A 95 17.67 -9.81 8.04
N ARG A 96 18.83 -10.47 7.89
CA ARG A 96 19.81 -10.60 8.97
C ARG A 96 20.44 -9.26 9.33
N ALA A 97 20.78 -8.44 8.34
CA ALA A 97 21.29 -7.09 8.57
C ALA A 97 20.25 -6.23 9.30
N SER A 98 18.98 -6.30 8.90
CA SER A 98 17.87 -5.61 9.57
C SER A 98 17.72 -6.05 11.04
N LEU A 99 17.76 -7.36 11.31
CA LEU A 99 17.69 -7.87 12.68
C LEU A 99 18.94 -7.50 13.53
N ARG A 100 20.14 -7.43 12.93
CA ARG A 100 21.34 -6.94 13.61
C ARG A 100 21.20 -5.47 14.02
N SER A 101 20.58 -4.64 13.19
CA SER A 101 20.26 -3.24 13.54
C SER A 101 19.28 -3.15 14.71
N VAL A 102 18.25 -4.02 14.74
CA VAL A 102 17.36 -4.15 15.90
C VAL A 102 18.15 -4.57 17.14
N GLN A 103 19.06 -5.55 17.03
CA GLN A 103 19.89 -6.01 18.15
C GLN A 103 20.78 -4.88 18.72
N PHE A 104 21.39 -4.08 17.84
CA PHE A 104 22.21 -2.94 18.24
C PHE A 104 21.37 -1.89 19.00
N THR A 105 20.21 -1.53 18.46
CA THR A 105 19.31 -0.52 19.07
C THR A 105 18.65 -1.01 20.35
N VAL A 106 18.36 -2.31 20.48
CA VAL A 106 17.97 -2.94 21.75
C VAL A 106 19.06 -2.74 22.81
N SER A 107 20.32 -3.01 22.46
CA SER A 107 21.45 -2.88 23.40
C SER A 107 21.59 -1.43 23.90
N ASP A 108 21.51 -0.46 22.98
CA ASP A 108 21.61 0.96 23.31
C ASP A 108 20.42 1.45 24.16
N PHE A 109 19.20 1.07 23.80
CA PHE A 109 17.99 1.36 24.58
C PHE A 109 18.07 0.78 26.00
N LEU A 110 18.47 -0.48 26.15
CA LEU A 110 18.56 -1.11 27.46
C LEU A 110 19.63 -0.46 28.34
N LYS A 111 20.76 -0.04 27.76
CA LYS A 111 21.82 0.69 28.48
C LYS A 111 21.31 2.05 28.97
N THR A 112 20.72 2.84 28.09
CA THR A 112 20.18 4.17 28.44
C THR A 112 19.03 4.08 29.44
N ALA A 113 18.14 3.09 29.28
CA ALA A 113 17.04 2.84 30.21
C ALA A 113 17.52 2.40 31.59
N GLU A 114 18.56 1.56 31.68
CA GLU A 114 19.16 1.16 32.96
C GLU A 114 19.73 2.38 33.70
N ASP A 115 20.46 3.24 32.98
CA ASP A 115 21.00 4.49 33.53
C ASP A 115 19.90 5.44 34.02
N PHE A 116 18.77 5.52 33.31
CA PHE A 116 17.59 6.29 33.72
C PHE A 116 16.89 5.69 34.95
N VAL A 117 16.73 4.38 35.03
CA VAL A 117 16.10 3.73 36.21
C VAL A 117 16.90 3.98 37.49
N ARG A 118 18.23 4.09 37.40
CA ARG A 118 19.11 4.43 38.53
C ARG A 118 18.91 5.87 39.03
N ASP A 119 18.41 6.76 38.18
CA ASP A 119 18.20 8.19 38.48
C ASP A 119 17.02 8.77 37.68
N PRO A 120 15.76 8.43 38.05
CA PRO A 120 14.58 8.78 37.27
C PRO A 120 14.24 10.27 37.29
N SER A 121 14.82 11.03 38.22
CA SER A 121 14.69 12.49 38.34
C SER A 121 15.49 13.24 37.27
N ASN A 122 16.47 12.59 36.63
CA ASN A 122 17.35 13.23 35.68
C ASN A 122 16.69 13.39 34.31
N ARG A 123 16.43 14.64 33.94
CA ARG A 123 15.80 15.02 32.68
C ARG A 123 16.60 14.58 31.45
N GLU A 124 17.92 14.68 31.49
CA GLU A 124 18.78 14.34 30.36
C GLU A 124 18.79 12.83 30.08
N LYS A 125 18.87 12.01 31.14
CA LYS A 125 18.76 10.54 31.02
C LYS A 125 17.40 10.10 30.49
N ARG A 126 16.34 10.80 30.90
CA ARG A 126 14.98 10.57 30.39
C ARG A 126 14.89 10.85 28.89
N ILE A 127 15.41 12.00 28.43
CA ILE A 127 15.43 12.37 27.01
C ILE A 127 16.23 11.33 26.20
N ARG A 128 17.43 10.95 26.67
CA ARG A 128 18.25 9.93 26.00
C ARG A 128 17.54 8.57 25.89
N THR A 129 16.88 8.13 26.95
CA THR A 129 16.12 6.87 26.94
C THR A 129 14.94 6.93 25.98
N SER A 130 14.25 8.08 25.93
CA SER A 130 13.15 8.31 25.00
C SER A 130 13.62 8.23 23.55
N GLU A 131 14.74 8.88 23.23
CA GLU A 131 15.31 8.87 21.89
C GLU A 131 15.82 7.48 21.48
N ALA A 132 16.52 6.77 22.38
CA ALA A 132 16.92 5.39 22.12
C ALA A 132 15.72 4.45 21.92
N GLY A 133 14.62 4.68 22.65
CA GLY A 133 13.36 3.96 22.47
C GLY A 133 12.71 4.25 21.11
N ARG A 134 12.77 5.50 20.65
CA ARG A 134 12.30 5.93 19.32
C ARG A 134 13.06 5.20 18.21
N ILE A 135 14.39 5.24 18.28
CA ILE A 135 15.29 4.58 17.32
C ILE A 135 15.04 3.06 17.29
N LEU A 136 14.86 2.44 18.46
CA LEU A 136 14.51 1.02 18.56
C LEU A 136 13.19 0.72 17.83
N LEU A 137 12.11 1.45 18.13
CA LEU A 137 10.81 1.23 17.49
C LEU A 137 10.87 1.38 15.96
N MET A 138 11.64 2.36 15.46
CA MET A 138 11.85 2.54 14.02
C MET A 138 12.58 1.35 13.38
N ASN A 139 13.60 0.81 14.04
CA ASN A 139 14.32 -0.37 13.54
C ASN A 139 13.46 -1.63 13.59
N VAL A 140 12.59 -1.77 14.60
CA VAL A 140 11.61 -2.86 14.67
C VAL A 140 10.60 -2.76 13.53
N ALA A 141 10.06 -1.57 13.28
CA ALA A 141 9.14 -1.33 12.16
C ALA A 141 9.80 -1.69 10.82
N ARG A 142 11.04 -1.24 10.58
CA ARG A 142 11.81 -1.58 9.39
C ARG A 142 12.03 -3.08 9.23
N PHE A 143 12.41 -3.78 10.30
CA PHE A 143 12.56 -5.24 10.28
C PHE A 143 11.27 -5.97 9.90
N LEU A 144 10.12 -5.49 10.37
CA LEU A 144 8.82 -6.04 10.01
C LEU A 144 8.45 -5.78 8.54
N ILE A 145 8.76 -4.60 8.01
CA ILE A 145 8.58 -4.27 6.59
C ILE A 145 9.49 -5.15 5.72
N ASP A 146 10.78 -5.25 6.07
CA ASP A 146 11.74 -6.11 5.35
C ASP A 146 11.25 -7.58 5.33
N ALA A 147 10.67 -8.06 6.44
CA ALA A 147 10.10 -9.40 6.51
C ALA A 147 8.87 -9.58 5.60
N ASP A 148 8.00 -8.57 5.48
CA ASP A 148 6.85 -8.60 4.56
C ASP A 148 7.31 -8.64 3.09
N MET A 149 8.32 -7.84 2.76
CA MET A 149 8.91 -7.80 1.41
C MET A 149 9.53 -9.14 1.00
N LEU A 150 10.03 -9.93 1.96
CA LEU A 150 10.50 -11.29 1.68
C LEU A 150 9.36 -12.24 1.26
N GLU A 151 8.16 -12.07 1.79
CA GLU A 151 7.01 -12.87 1.35
C GLU A 151 6.64 -12.53 -0.10
N ILE A 152 6.70 -11.25 -0.48
CA ILE A 152 6.54 -10.82 -1.88
C ILE A 152 7.62 -11.45 -2.75
N GLN A 153 8.89 -11.37 -2.35
CA GLN A 153 10.00 -11.93 -3.14
C GLN A 153 9.83 -13.42 -3.42
N LYS A 154 9.30 -14.21 -2.47
CA LYS A 154 8.99 -15.64 -2.72
C LYS A 154 7.96 -15.84 -3.83
N ILE A 155 6.93 -15.00 -3.87
CA ILE A 155 5.92 -15.05 -4.93
C ILE A 155 6.55 -14.63 -6.27
N MET A 156 7.42 -13.62 -6.26
CA MET A 156 8.16 -13.17 -7.44
C MET A 156 9.09 -14.26 -7.99
N ASP A 157 9.84 -14.94 -7.12
CA ASP A 157 10.73 -16.05 -7.51
C ASP A 157 9.92 -17.19 -8.15
N LYS A 158 8.74 -17.52 -7.61
CA LYS A 158 7.84 -18.52 -8.19
C LYS A 158 7.28 -18.07 -9.54
N THR A 159 6.90 -16.81 -9.65
CA THR A 159 6.45 -16.18 -10.91
C THR A 159 7.53 -16.28 -11.98
N ASP A 160 8.80 -16.05 -11.63
CA ASP A 160 9.93 -16.17 -12.55
C ASP A 160 10.23 -17.61 -12.96
N ARG A 161 10.07 -18.58 -12.05
CA ARG A 161 10.18 -20.01 -12.40
C ARG A 161 9.09 -20.43 -13.38
N VAL A 162 7.84 -20.02 -13.16
CA VAL A 162 6.74 -20.28 -14.09
C VAL A 162 7.05 -19.65 -15.45
N LYS A 163 7.54 -18.41 -15.50
CA LYS A 163 7.98 -17.76 -16.75
C LYS A 163 9.02 -18.59 -17.49
N HIS A 164 10.06 -19.04 -16.79
CA HIS A 164 11.11 -19.87 -17.37
C HIS A 164 10.57 -21.21 -17.89
N LEU A 165 9.60 -21.82 -17.21
CA LEU A 165 8.95 -23.05 -17.68
C LEU A 165 8.13 -22.81 -18.97
N ILE A 166 7.44 -21.68 -19.10
CA ILE A 166 6.77 -21.29 -20.35
C ILE A 166 7.80 -21.17 -21.49
N ASP A 167 8.96 -20.56 -21.23
CA ASP A 167 10.02 -20.45 -22.23
C ASP A 167 10.58 -21.83 -22.61
N ARG A 168 10.69 -22.77 -21.66
CA ARG A 168 11.04 -24.17 -21.95
C ARG A 168 9.98 -24.85 -22.82
N ILE A 169 8.69 -24.67 -22.53
CA ILE A 169 7.59 -25.22 -23.33
C ILE A 169 7.67 -24.71 -24.77
N SER A 170 7.99 -23.42 -24.99
CA SER A 170 8.12 -22.89 -26.35
C SER A 170 9.21 -23.56 -27.20
N ASN A 171 10.22 -24.13 -26.53
CA ASN A 171 11.38 -24.76 -27.17
C ASN A 171 11.28 -26.29 -27.21
N ALA A 172 10.26 -26.88 -26.57
CA ALA A 172 10.08 -28.32 -26.52
C ALA A 172 9.86 -28.90 -27.92
N ARG A 173 10.58 -29.99 -28.24
CA ARG A 173 10.55 -30.61 -29.57
C ARG A 173 9.80 -31.94 -29.60
N THR A 174 9.55 -32.56 -28.45
CA THR A 174 8.88 -33.85 -28.35
C THR A 174 7.74 -33.81 -27.31
N ALA A 175 6.77 -34.70 -27.47
CA ALA A 175 5.65 -34.81 -26.54
C ALA A 175 6.09 -35.26 -25.14
N ASP A 176 7.14 -36.08 -25.05
CA ASP A 176 7.70 -36.54 -23.78
C ASP A 176 8.41 -35.38 -23.04
N GLU A 177 9.23 -34.60 -23.75
CA GLU A 177 9.86 -33.39 -23.20
C GLU A 177 8.81 -32.39 -22.70
N LEU A 178 7.78 -32.14 -23.50
CA LEU A 178 6.66 -31.29 -23.11
C LEU A 178 5.98 -31.82 -21.84
N THR A 179 5.75 -33.12 -21.75
CA THR A 179 5.09 -33.74 -20.59
C THR A 179 5.89 -33.55 -19.31
N GLU A 180 7.21 -33.70 -19.35
CA GLU A 180 8.07 -33.44 -18.20
C GLU A 180 8.05 -31.97 -17.77
N ILE A 181 8.18 -31.03 -18.70
CA ILE A 181 8.12 -29.59 -18.38
C ILE A 181 6.75 -29.20 -17.80
N VAL A 182 5.67 -29.80 -18.31
CA VAL A 182 4.30 -29.55 -17.81
C VAL A 182 4.09 -30.08 -16.40
N LYS A 183 4.75 -31.17 -15.99
CA LYS A 183 4.72 -31.65 -14.60
C LYS A 183 5.34 -30.60 -13.66
N ASP A 184 6.52 -30.08 -14.01
CA ASP A 184 7.18 -29.01 -13.26
C ASP A 184 6.30 -27.75 -13.18
N LEU A 185 5.68 -27.37 -14.32
CA LEU A 185 4.79 -26.21 -14.40
C LEU A 185 3.62 -26.33 -13.43
N HIS A 186 2.96 -27.49 -13.38
CA HIS A 186 1.83 -27.68 -12.46
C HIS A 186 2.23 -27.55 -10.99
N LEU A 187 3.41 -28.06 -10.60
CA LEU A 187 3.93 -27.92 -9.24
C LEU A 187 4.18 -26.45 -8.89
N GLU A 188 4.91 -25.73 -9.75
CA GLU A 188 5.22 -24.31 -9.54
C GLU A 188 3.94 -23.43 -9.54
N MET A 189 2.97 -23.73 -10.41
CA MET A 189 1.67 -23.06 -10.45
C MET A 189 0.83 -23.31 -9.18
N GLN A 190 0.86 -24.51 -8.63
CA GLN A 190 0.16 -24.85 -7.39
C GLN A 190 0.75 -24.07 -6.21
N GLU A 191 2.08 -24.04 -6.09
CA GLU A 191 2.75 -23.26 -5.03
C GLU A 191 2.51 -21.76 -5.19
N LEU A 192 2.60 -21.23 -6.42
CA LEU A 192 2.28 -19.83 -6.72
C LEU A 192 0.85 -19.47 -6.30
N THR A 193 -0.11 -20.37 -6.56
CA THR A 193 -1.52 -20.19 -6.17
C THR A 193 -1.69 -20.12 -4.66
N GLU A 194 -1.07 -21.02 -3.90
CA GLU A 194 -1.20 -21.03 -2.43
C GLU A 194 -0.53 -19.83 -1.77
N LEU A 195 0.66 -19.43 -2.24
CA LEU A 195 1.34 -18.23 -1.75
C LEU A 195 0.51 -16.97 -2.03
N THR A 196 -0.02 -16.84 -3.26
CA THR A 196 -0.85 -15.70 -3.66
C THR A 196 -2.15 -15.65 -2.85
N LYS A 197 -2.79 -16.79 -2.62
CA LYS A 197 -4.00 -16.89 -1.78
C LYS A 197 -3.74 -16.46 -0.34
N LYS A 198 -2.56 -16.77 0.22
CA LYS A 198 -2.17 -16.27 1.55
C LYS A 198 -2.01 -14.75 1.53
N ARG A 199 -1.31 -14.21 0.52
CA ARG A 199 -1.05 -12.77 0.37
C ARG A 199 -2.33 -11.96 0.22
N LEU A 200 -3.25 -12.39 -0.65
CA LEU A 200 -4.53 -11.71 -0.91
C LEU A 200 -5.36 -11.45 0.35
N LYS A 201 -5.30 -12.34 1.35
CA LYS A 201 -6.04 -12.18 2.60
C LYS A 201 -5.56 -10.99 3.45
N ASP A 202 -4.29 -10.63 3.32
CA ASP A 202 -3.64 -9.64 4.16
C ASP A 202 -3.29 -8.34 3.42
N MET A 203 -3.38 -8.31 2.09
CA MET A 203 -3.16 -7.10 1.29
C MET A 203 -4.09 -5.95 1.72
N LYS A 204 -3.56 -4.72 1.70
CA LYS A 204 -4.32 -3.50 2.05
C LYS A 204 -5.21 -3.07 0.89
N SER A 205 -4.61 -2.79 -0.27
CA SER A 205 -5.28 -2.23 -1.43
C SER A 205 -6.25 -3.24 -2.08
N ASP A 206 -7.49 -2.82 -2.29
CA ASP A 206 -8.48 -3.65 -2.99
C ASP A 206 -8.23 -3.67 -4.51
N SER A 207 -7.72 -2.58 -5.09
CA SER A 207 -7.35 -2.54 -6.51
C SER A 207 -6.19 -3.51 -6.82
N GLU A 208 -5.15 -3.53 -5.99
CA GLU A 208 -4.03 -4.47 -6.13
C GLU A 208 -4.51 -5.93 -5.96
N LYS A 209 -5.50 -6.18 -5.08
CA LYS A 209 -6.09 -7.53 -4.93
C LYS A 209 -6.85 -7.96 -6.17
N ASP A 210 -7.67 -7.08 -6.72
CA ASP A 210 -8.50 -7.36 -7.88
C ASP A 210 -7.62 -7.70 -9.09
N ASP A 211 -6.58 -6.91 -9.31
CA ASP A 211 -5.59 -7.19 -10.37
C ASP A 211 -4.85 -8.50 -10.16
N LEU A 212 -4.39 -8.78 -8.94
CA LEU A 212 -3.70 -10.02 -8.62
C LEU A 212 -4.63 -11.24 -8.81
N GLN A 213 -5.91 -11.12 -8.45
CA GLN A 213 -6.90 -12.18 -8.67
C GLN A 213 -7.15 -12.43 -10.16
N VAL A 214 -7.28 -11.36 -10.96
CA VAL A 214 -7.46 -11.48 -12.41
C VAL A 214 -6.24 -12.11 -13.06
N ALA A 215 -5.04 -11.64 -12.72
CA ALA A 215 -3.80 -12.21 -13.24
C ALA A 215 -3.70 -13.72 -12.93
N MET A 216 -4.00 -14.14 -11.70
CA MET A 216 -4.02 -15.56 -11.33
C MET A 216 -5.13 -16.35 -12.06
N ALA A 217 -6.30 -15.75 -12.29
CA ALA A 217 -7.38 -16.39 -13.04
C ALA A 217 -7.00 -16.59 -14.52
N LEU A 218 -6.38 -15.58 -15.14
CA LEU A 218 -5.86 -15.67 -16.51
C LEU A 218 -4.82 -16.78 -16.63
N LEU A 219 -3.84 -16.86 -15.71
CA LEU A 219 -2.88 -17.97 -15.71
C LEU A 219 -3.58 -19.34 -15.68
N LYS A 220 -4.59 -19.49 -14.82
CA LYS A 220 -5.33 -20.76 -14.68
C LYS A 220 -6.13 -21.13 -15.93
N ILE A 221 -6.80 -20.16 -16.55
CA ILE A 221 -7.63 -20.37 -17.75
C ILE A 221 -6.75 -20.63 -18.98
N THR A 222 -5.63 -19.92 -19.10
CA THR A 222 -4.76 -19.98 -20.29
C THR A 222 -3.81 -21.17 -20.27
N THR A 223 -3.40 -21.67 -19.09
CA THR A 223 -2.52 -22.85 -18.96
C THR A 223 -2.97 -24.07 -19.79
N PRO A 224 -4.21 -24.58 -19.68
CA PRO A 224 -4.63 -25.74 -20.47
C PRO A 224 -4.65 -25.46 -21.99
N ILE A 225 -4.95 -24.22 -22.40
CA ILE A 225 -4.92 -23.81 -23.81
C ILE A 225 -3.48 -23.90 -24.33
N MET A 226 -2.52 -23.29 -23.61
CA MET A 226 -1.10 -23.33 -23.96
C MET A 226 -0.57 -24.77 -24.07
N ILE A 227 -0.95 -25.65 -23.14
CA ILE A 227 -0.52 -27.06 -23.15
C ILE A 227 -1.11 -27.79 -24.37
N ALA A 228 -2.41 -27.65 -24.60
CA ALA A 228 -3.10 -28.33 -25.70
C ALA A 228 -2.57 -27.88 -27.06
N SER A 229 -2.41 -26.57 -27.28
CA SER A 229 -1.88 -26.02 -28.53
C SER A 229 -0.40 -26.37 -28.73
N SER A 230 0.41 -26.39 -27.67
CA SER A 230 1.81 -26.83 -27.73
C SER A 230 1.91 -28.30 -28.14
N LYS A 231 1.08 -29.16 -27.56
CA LYS A 231 1.03 -30.58 -27.90
C LYS A 231 0.57 -30.78 -29.35
N ALA A 232 -0.48 -30.09 -29.78
CA ALA A 232 -0.97 -30.15 -31.15
C ALA A 232 0.12 -29.73 -32.16
N TYR A 233 0.82 -28.62 -31.89
CA TYR A 233 1.90 -28.13 -32.75
C TYR A 233 3.08 -29.10 -32.84
N ILE A 234 3.46 -29.77 -31.75
CA ILE A 234 4.54 -30.78 -31.78
C ILE A 234 4.17 -31.97 -32.68
N HIS A 235 2.91 -32.39 -32.67
CA HIS A 235 2.44 -33.50 -33.51
C HIS A 235 2.20 -33.08 -34.97
N HIS A 236 1.79 -31.83 -35.19
CA HIS A 236 1.39 -31.29 -36.49
C HIS A 236 2.02 -29.90 -36.72
N PRO A 237 3.33 -29.79 -36.98
CA PRO A 237 4.00 -28.51 -37.19
C PRO A 237 3.48 -27.75 -38.43
N GLU A 238 2.84 -28.44 -39.36
CA GLU A 238 2.20 -27.88 -40.55
C GLU A 238 0.91 -27.08 -40.26
N LEU A 239 0.32 -27.24 -39.07
CA LEU A 239 -0.91 -26.53 -38.68
C LEU A 239 -0.59 -25.16 -38.08
N HIS A 240 -0.63 -24.13 -38.91
CA HIS A 240 -0.36 -22.75 -38.50
C HIS A 240 -1.31 -22.24 -37.40
N GLU A 241 -2.55 -22.72 -37.34
CA GLU A 241 -3.50 -22.37 -36.27
C GLU A 241 -3.04 -22.90 -34.91
N ALA A 242 -2.41 -24.08 -34.86
CA ALA A 242 -1.86 -24.64 -33.64
C ALA A 242 -0.65 -23.82 -33.15
N GLU A 243 0.19 -23.37 -34.08
CA GLU A 243 1.30 -22.45 -33.79
C GLU A 243 0.80 -21.10 -33.27
N TYR A 244 -0.18 -20.51 -33.94
CA TYR A 244 -0.77 -19.23 -33.57
C TYR A 244 -1.40 -19.29 -32.18
N ASN A 245 -2.25 -20.28 -31.91
CA ASN A 245 -2.88 -20.47 -30.61
C ASN A 245 -1.86 -20.69 -29.50
N ARG A 246 -0.78 -21.43 -29.79
CA ARG A 246 0.33 -21.63 -28.85
C ARG A 246 1.02 -20.32 -28.50
N ASN A 247 1.42 -19.56 -29.51
CA ASN A 247 2.15 -18.32 -29.30
C ASN A 247 1.27 -17.27 -28.60
N TYR A 248 -0.02 -17.20 -28.96
CA TYR A 248 -1.01 -16.35 -28.28
C TYR A 248 -1.16 -16.73 -26.79
N ALA A 249 -1.42 -18.00 -26.49
CA ALA A 249 -1.58 -18.46 -25.11
C ALA A 249 -0.31 -18.24 -24.26
N MET A 250 0.88 -18.39 -24.85
CA MET A 250 2.14 -18.08 -24.17
C MET A 250 2.32 -16.58 -23.91
N ALA A 251 1.91 -15.71 -24.84
CA ALA A 251 1.94 -14.27 -24.63
C ALA A 251 0.99 -13.86 -23.50
N GLU A 252 -0.26 -14.31 -23.54
CA GLU A 252 -1.26 -14.08 -22.48
C GLU A 252 -0.78 -14.58 -21.10
N MET A 253 -0.13 -15.74 -21.03
CA MET A 253 0.47 -16.22 -19.79
C MET A 253 1.58 -15.29 -19.27
N ARG A 254 2.45 -14.78 -20.17
CA ARG A 254 3.53 -13.85 -19.78
C ARG A 254 2.97 -12.52 -19.31
N ASP A 255 1.92 -12.03 -19.95
CA ASP A 255 1.20 -10.82 -19.54
C ASP A 255 0.53 -11.03 -18.17
N ALA A 256 -0.13 -12.17 -17.94
CA ALA A 256 -0.68 -12.49 -16.64
C ALA A 256 0.41 -12.57 -15.54
N LEU A 257 1.59 -13.14 -15.83
CA LEU A 257 2.72 -13.12 -14.88
C LEU A 257 3.22 -11.69 -14.62
N LEU A 258 3.24 -10.81 -15.63
CA LEU A 258 3.54 -9.39 -15.43
C LEU A 258 2.49 -8.73 -14.53
N GLY A 259 1.20 -9.02 -14.73
CA GLY A 259 0.12 -8.56 -13.87
C GLY A 259 0.30 -8.95 -12.40
N VAL A 260 0.72 -10.20 -12.15
CA VAL A 260 1.08 -10.66 -10.78
C VAL A 260 2.19 -9.79 -10.20
N LYS A 261 3.25 -9.51 -10.96
CA LYS A 261 4.38 -8.69 -10.50
C LYS A 261 3.97 -7.27 -10.18
N CYS A 262 3.27 -6.62 -11.10
CA CYS A 262 2.84 -5.23 -10.93
C CYS A 262 1.90 -5.08 -9.73
N ALA A 263 0.91 -5.97 -9.59
CA ALA A 263 -0.03 -5.94 -8.47
C ALA A 263 0.67 -6.12 -7.10
N LEU A 264 1.70 -6.96 -7.01
CA LEU A 264 2.45 -7.18 -5.77
C LEU A 264 3.36 -6.00 -5.39
N ASN A 265 3.93 -5.33 -6.39
CA ASN A 265 4.80 -4.16 -6.19
C ASN A 265 4.00 -2.86 -6.02
N GLY A 266 2.69 -2.88 -6.27
CA GLY A 266 1.87 -1.66 -6.36
C GLY A 266 2.23 -0.80 -7.56
N GLU A 267 2.75 -1.41 -8.62
CA GLU A 267 2.99 -0.76 -9.91
C GLU A 267 1.71 -0.75 -10.73
N GLU A 268 1.60 0.19 -11.66
CA GLU A 268 0.47 0.26 -12.58
C GLU A 268 0.43 -0.96 -13.49
N VAL A 269 -0.64 -1.74 -13.40
CA VAL A 269 -0.86 -2.92 -14.25
C VAL A 269 -1.32 -2.44 -15.64
N PRO A 270 -0.75 -2.94 -16.75
CA PRO A 270 -1.17 -2.55 -18.08
C PRO A 270 -2.69 -2.73 -18.30
N PRO A 271 -3.38 -1.80 -19.00
CA PRO A 271 -4.85 -1.77 -19.10
C PRO A 271 -5.49 -3.03 -19.69
N HIS A 272 -4.75 -3.79 -20.50
CA HIS A 272 -5.21 -5.02 -21.12
C HIS A 272 -5.14 -6.23 -20.17
N ILE A 273 -4.36 -6.13 -19.08
CA ILE A 273 -4.10 -7.21 -18.10
C ILE A 273 -4.93 -6.99 -16.83
N GLY A 274 -4.96 -5.75 -16.33
CA GLY A 274 -5.60 -5.38 -15.08
C GLY A 274 -7.09 -5.03 -15.20
N ILE A 275 -7.77 -5.01 -14.06
CA ILE A 275 -9.14 -4.52 -13.90
C ILE A 275 -9.26 -3.38 -12.90
N SER A 276 -8.23 -3.09 -12.10
CA SER A 276 -8.19 -1.93 -11.21
C SER A 276 -8.50 -0.63 -11.96
N GLN A 277 -7.90 -0.48 -13.14
CA GLN A 277 -8.14 0.67 -14.03
C GLN A 277 -9.58 0.73 -14.58
N LYS A 278 -10.34 -0.38 -14.48
CA LYS A 278 -11.74 -0.49 -14.91
C LYS A 278 -12.73 -0.21 -13.78
N GLY A 279 -12.25 -0.03 -12.54
CA GLY A 279 -13.04 0.36 -11.37
C GLY A 279 -13.52 1.82 -11.37
N TYR A 280 -13.19 2.61 -12.40
CA TYR A 280 -13.48 4.04 -12.50
C TYR A 280 -14.95 4.41 -12.28
N LEU A 281 -15.89 3.52 -12.61
CA LEU A 281 -17.32 3.76 -12.37
C LEU A 281 -17.65 3.71 -10.88
N ASN A 282 -17.07 2.76 -10.15
CA ASN A 282 -17.24 2.66 -8.71
C ASN A 282 -16.59 3.86 -8.01
N ASP A 283 -15.42 4.29 -8.48
CA ASP A 283 -14.77 5.50 -7.98
C ASP A 283 -15.63 6.75 -8.21
N LEU A 284 -16.23 6.88 -9.41
CA LEU A 284 -17.14 7.97 -9.71
C LEU A 284 -18.35 7.97 -8.76
N VAL A 285 -18.97 6.81 -8.53
CA VAL A 285 -20.10 6.67 -7.59
C VAL A 285 -19.68 7.04 -6.16
N ASN A 286 -18.55 6.52 -5.68
CA ASN A 286 -18.04 6.84 -4.35
C ASN A 286 -17.73 8.33 -4.19
N ASN A 287 -17.15 8.96 -5.21
CA ASN A 287 -16.86 10.39 -5.19
C ASN A 287 -18.14 11.23 -5.19
N LEU A 288 -19.17 10.83 -5.96
CA LEU A 288 -20.49 11.47 -5.93
C LEU A 288 -21.13 11.37 -4.53
N GLU A 289 -21.13 10.18 -3.92
CA GLU A 289 -21.65 10.00 -2.55
C GLU A 289 -20.86 10.80 -1.51
N LEU A 290 -19.53 10.85 -1.65
CA LEU A 290 -18.67 11.62 -0.75
C LEU A 290 -18.93 13.12 -0.90
N PHE A 291 -19.15 13.58 -2.12
CA PHE A 291 -19.44 14.98 -2.42
C PHE A 291 -20.77 15.40 -1.80
N ASP A 292 -21.82 14.61 -2.02
CA ASP A 292 -23.14 14.80 -1.39
C ASP A 292 -23.04 14.87 0.15
N ARG A 293 -22.26 13.99 0.78
CA ARG A 293 -22.05 14.01 2.24
C ARG A 293 -21.23 15.20 2.74
N ARG A 294 -20.34 15.75 1.92
CA ARG A 294 -19.43 16.85 2.30
C ARG A 294 -19.93 18.23 1.91
N ILE A 295 -20.94 18.31 1.05
CA ILE A 295 -21.47 19.58 0.53
C ILE A 295 -22.07 20.45 1.64
N TYR A 296 -22.71 19.79 2.62
CA TYR A 296 -23.29 20.46 3.77
C TYR A 296 -22.24 20.70 4.85
N ILE A 297 -21.91 21.96 5.05
CA ILE A 297 -21.02 22.41 6.10
C ILE A 297 -21.81 23.42 6.94
N PRO A 298 -21.90 23.26 8.27
CA PRO A 298 -22.48 24.30 9.10
C PRO A 298 -21.76 25.62 8.85
N HIS A 299 -22.46 26.69 8.45
CA HIS A 299 -21.87 27.96 8.02
C HIS A 299 -20.83 28.55 9.00
N LYS A 300 -20.99 28.35 10.31
CA LYS A 300 -20.03 28.79 11.35
C LYS A 300 -18.72 28.00 11.37
N SER A 301 -18.74 26.79 10.83
CA SER A 301 -17.61 25.87 10.76
C SER A 301 -16.89 25.93 9.42
N TYR A 302 -17.41 26.71 8.45
CA TYR A 302 -16.75 26.87 7.16
C TYR A 302 -15.39 27.55 7.32
N GLN A 303 -14.44 27.10 6.51
CA GLN A 303 -13.04 27.53 6.52
C GLN A 303 -12.55 27.50 5.09
N GLU A 304 -12.39 28.68 4.49
CA GLU A 304 -12.03 28.84 3.09
C GLU A 304 -10.75 28.07 2.73
N ASN A 305 -9.68 28.24 3.52
CA ASN A 305 -8.37 27.61 3.26
C ASN A 305 -8.36 26.08 3.34
N SER A 306 -9.42 25.44 3.85
CA SER A 306 -9.49 23.98 4.01
C SER A 306 -10.63 23.37 3.20
N HIS A 307 -11.84 23.90 3.33
CA HIS A 307 -13.03 23.31 2.74
C HIS A 307 -13.16 23.57 1.23
N ARG A 308 -12.86 24.81 0.77
CA ARG A 308 -12.88 25.13 -0.67
C ARG A 308 -11.98 24.20 -1.49
N PRO A 309 -10.67 24.08 -1.20
CA PRO A 309 -9.81 23.22 -2.02
C PRO A 309 -10.23 21.75 -1.96
N GLN A 310 -10.73 21.26 -0.81
CA GLN A 310 -11.21 19.88 -0.69
C GLN A 310 -12.45 19.61 -1.55
N LEU A 311 -13.42 20.53 -1.58
CA LEU A 311 -14.64 20.38 -2.38
C LEU A 311 -14.35 20.53 -3.88
N GLU A 312 -13.48 21.47 -4.26
CA GLU A 312 -13.03 21.65 -5.65
C GLU A 312 -12.25 20.43 -6.15
N GLU A 313 -11.33 19.89 -5.35
CA GLU A 313 -10.60 18.67 -5.70
C GLU A 313 -11.54 17.47 -5.88
N LEU A 314 -12.51 17.31 -4.97
CA LEU A 314 -13.49 16.24 -5.04
C LEU A 314 -14.39 16.37 -6.28
N LEU A 315 -14.80 17.58 -6.62
CA LEU A 315 -15.55 17.85 -7.84
C LEU A 315 -14.73 17.49 -9.08
N GLU A 316 -13.46 17.88 -9.16
CA GLU A 316 -12.63 17.55 -10.33
C GLU A 316 -12.40 16.05 -10.49
N LYS A 317 -12.38 15.28 -9.39
CA LYS A 317 -12.40 13.80 -9.44
C LYS A 317 -13.69 13.27 -10.07
N ILE A 318 -14.86 13.84 -9.72
CA ILE A 318 -16.15 13.50 -10.34
C ILE A 318 -16.13 13.84 -11.83
N VAL A 319 -15.68 15.04 -12.20
CA VAL A 319 -15.64 15.45 -13.61
C VAL A 319 -14.70 14.57 -14.42
N SER A 320 -13.53 14.22 -13.88
CA SER A 320 -12.59 13.30 -14.52
C SER A 320 -13.20 11.91 -14.72
N GLY A 321 -13.94 11.39 -13.74
CA GLY A 321 -14.67 10.11 -13.86
C GLY A 321 -15.78 10.17 -14.91
N ALA A 322 -16.56 11.25 -14.93
CA ALA A 322 -17.62 11.46 -15.91
C ALA A 322 -17.08 11.65 -17.34
N ALA A 323 -15.95 12.33 -17.50
CA ALA A 323 -15.29 12.53 -18.79
C ALA A 323 -14.89 11.19 -19.43
N ARG A 324 -14.40 10.22 -18.64
CA ARG A 324 -14.09 8.87 -19.14
C ARG A 324 -15.32 8.16 -19.74
N ILE A 325 -16.50 8.36 -19.15
CA ILE A 325 -17.77 7.83 -19.68
C ILE A 325 -18.14 8.59 -20.97
N ALA A 326 -17.99 9.91 -20.96
CA ALA A 326 -18.29 10.76 -22.09
C ALA A 326 -17.42 10.44 -23.32
N ASP A 327 -16.15 10.10 -23.09
CA ASP A 327 -15.14 9.78 -24.11
C ASP A 327 -15.10 8.30 -24.51
N TRP A 328 -15.97 7.46 -23.95
CA TRP A 328 -16.02 6.05 -24.30
C TRP A 328 -16.39 5.86 -25.79
N PRO A 329 -15.77 4.92 -26.53
CA PRO A 329 -16.00 4.76 -27.97
C PRO A 329 -17.48 4.52 -28.35
N ASP A 330 -18.22 3.86 -27.47
CA ASP A 330 -19.64 3.53 -27.69
C ASP A 330 -20.60 4.63 -27.17
N THR A 331 -20.09 5.70 -26.56
CA THR A 331 -20.92 6.79 -26.06
C THR A 331 -21.39 7.68 -27.21
N ARG A 332 -22.70 7.76 -27.40
CA ARG A 332 -23.32 8.63 -28.42
C ARG A 332 -22.94 10.09 -28.19
N HIS A 333 -22.65 10.83 -29.27
CA HIS A 333 -22.31 12.26 -29.19
C HIS A 333 -23.33 13.11 -28.42
N SER A 334 -24.63 12.84 -28.56
CA SER A 334 -25.67 13.55 -27.80
C SER A 334 -25.55 13.31 -26.29
N ARG A 335 -25.24 12.08 -25.87
CA ARG A 335 -25.02 11.75 -24.46
C ARG A 335 -23.71 12.34 -23.95
N LYS A 336 -22.64 12.32 -24.76
CA LYS A 336 -21.37 12.99 -24.44
C LYS A 336 -21.61 14.47 -24.13
N GLY A 337 -22.36 15.18 -24.98
CA GLY A 337 -22.74 16.59 -24.74
C GLY A 337 -23.48 16.77 -23.41
N GLN A 338 -24.51 15.96 -23.16
CA GLN A 338 -25.26 16.00 -21.89
C GLN A 338 -24.38 15.79 -20.65
N ILE A 339 -23.40 14.88 -20.71
CA ILE A 339 -22.48 14.63 -19.59
C ILE A 339 -21.56 15.84 -19.37
N VAL A 340 -21.02 16.42 -20.43
CA VAL A 340 -20.16 17.61 -20.35
C VAL A 340 -20.93 18.82 -19.82
N ASP A 341 -22.17 19.03 -20.28
CA ASP A 341 -23.01 20.12 -19.79
C ASP A 341 -23.35 19.93 -18.30
N ALA A 342 -23.66 18.70 -17.88
CA ALA A 342 -23.95 18.40 -16.48
C ALA A 342 -22.74 18.65 -15.55
N THR A 343 -21.53 18.28 -15.96
CA THR A 343 -20.32 18.53 -15.16
C THR A 343 -19.95 20.00 -15.08
N ASN A 344 -20.18 20.77 -16.16
CA ASN A 344 -20.01 22.23 -16.14
C ASN A 344 -21.05 22.91 -15.25
N ASN A 345 -22.31 22.49 -15.32
CA ASN A 345 -23.36 22.99 -14.43
C ASN A 345 -23.02 22.72 -12.95
N LEU A 346 -22.47 21.54 -12.64
CA LEU A 346 -22.05 21.20 -11.28
C LEU A 346 -20.88 22.07 -10.79
N ARG A 347 -19.91 22.41 -11.67
CA ARG A 347 -18.86 23.40 -11.36
C ARG A 347 -19.43 24.75 -11.04
N ASP A 348 -20.33 25.25 -11.86
CA ASP A 348 -20.95 26.56 -11.65
C ASP A 348 -21.78 26.58 -10.37
N ALA A 349 -22.53 25.51 -10.08
CA ALA A 349 -23.31 25.38 -8.86
C ALA A 349 -22.42 25.38 -7.61
N LEU A 350 -21.32 24.60 -7.61
CA LEU A 350 -20.37 24.59 -6.49
C LEU A 350 -19.74 25.96 -6.26
N GLN A 351 -19.34 26.68 -7.32
CA GLN A 351 -18.74 28.01 -7.16
C GLN A 351 -19.72 29.03 -6.55
N ARG A 352 -21.01 28.96 -6.92
CA ARG A 352 -22.06 29.77 -6.28
C ARG A 352 -22.21 29.42 -4.79
N LEU A 353 -22.26 28.13 -4.48
CA LEU A 353 -22.38 27.66 -3.10
C LEU A 353 -21.18 28.10 -2.23
N LEU A 354 -19.95 27.96 -2.74
CA LEU A 354 -18.74 28.41 -2.04
C LEU A 354 -18.75 29.92 -1.80
N HIS A 355 -19.20 30.69 -2.78
CA HIS A 355 -19.38 32.14 -2.62
C HIS A 355 -20.36 32.46 -1.49
N GLU A 356 -21.51 31.77 -1.43
CA GLU A 356 -22.47 31.96 -0.34
C GLU A 356 -21.90 31.53 1.02
N TYR A 357 -21.14 30.43 1.09
CA TYR A 357 -20.46 30.07 2.34
C TYR A 357 -19.50 31.15 2.83
N GLU A 358 -18.72 31.75 1.93
CA GLU A 358 -17.80 32.85 2.22
C GLU A 358 -18.55 34.10 2.71
N GLN A 359 -19.70 34.44 2.10
CA GLN A 359 -20.52 35.57 2.54
C GLN A 359 -21.20 35.35 3.90
N ASN A 360 -21.48 34.10 4.26
CA ASN A 360 -22.21 33.75 5.49
C ASN A 360 -21.29 33.48 6.71
N VAL A 361 -19.96 33.60 6.55
CA VAL A 361 -19.02 33.45 7.67
C VAL A 361 -19.23 34.57 8.70
N GLY A 362 -19.47 34.18 9.96
CA GLY A 362 -19.61 35.13 11.07
C GLY A 362 -21.03 35.68 11.29
N TYR A 363 -21.99 35.34 10.43
CA TYR A 363 -23.40 35.68 10.66
C TYR A 363 -24.06 34.76 11.69
N SER A 364 -25.08 35.29 12.37
CA SER A 364 -25.77 34.57 13.45
C SER A 364 -26.71 33.46 12.93
N GLN A 365 -27.29 33.69 11.75
CA GLN A 365 -28.16 32.79 11.00
C GLN A 365 -27.69 32.75 9.53
N PRO A 366 -27.87 31.61 8.83
CA PRO A 366 -27.55 31.49 7.41
C PRO A 366 -28.58 32.25 6.55
N SER A 367 -28.13 32.78 5.42
CA SER A 367 -29.00 33.35 4.38
C SER A 367 -29.92 32.28 3.78
N ASP A 368 -31.12 32.68 3.35
CA ASP A 368 -32.02 31.84 2.56
C ASP A 368 -31.35 31.41 1.24
N ASP A 369 -30.50 32.26 0.68
CA ASP A 369 -29.72 31.97 -0.54
C ASP A 369 -28.71 30.84 -0.34
N LEU A 370 -28.12 30.72 0.86
CA LEU A 370 -27.23 29.60 1.19
C LEU A 370 -28.01 28.28 1.24
N GLY A 371 -29.20 28.30 1.84
CA GLY A 371 -30.10 27.13 1.85
C GLY A 371 -30.49 26.72 0.42
N PHE A 372 -30.84 27.69 -0.41
CA PHE A 372 -31.17 27.45 -1.83
C PHE A 372 -29.99 26.88 -2.61
N CYS A 373 -28.77 27.40 -2.42
CA CYS A 373 -27.57 26.88 -3.08
C CYS A 373 -27.22 25.45 -2.66
N ILE A 374 -27.46 25.08 -1.40
CA ILE A 374 -27.23 23.71 -0.92
C ILE A 374 -28.22 22.72 -1.55
N GLU A 375 -29.48 23.13 -1.74
CA GLU A 375 -30.51 22.25 -2.34
C GLU A 375 -30.36 22.07 -3.87
N ASN A 376 -29.65 22.99 -4.54
CA ASN A 376 -29.56 23.03 -6.01
C ASN A 376 -28.15 22.77 -6.56
N VAL A 377 -27.20 22.40 -5.69
CA VAL A 377 -25.92 21.78 -6.04
C VAL A 377 -26.10 20.28 -6.10
#